data_AF-A0A9P9E639-F1
#
_entry.id   AF-A0A9P9E639-F1
#
_cell.length_a   1.000
_cell.length_b   1.000
_cell.length_c   1.000
_cell.angle_alpha   90.00
_cell.angle_beta   90.00
_cell.angle_gamma   90.00
#
_symmetry.space_group_name_H-M   'P 1'
#
loop_
_entity.id
_entity.type
_entity.pdbx_description
1 polymer ?
#
loop_
_entity_poly.entity_id
_entity_poly.type
_entity_poly.pdbx_seq_one_letter_code
_entity_poly.pdbx_strand_id
1 'polypeptide(L)'
;MQACGNQTPISIKNKNEWIQNERKRWSKYFNIPISAEPPPGFPIKTLQIQRVLESLSLSHPQSLDSAIGLFYQNFWVHFNDPTKPENMLAIVSTIVGSEEEANKVIERSTTKEVKDKLAANTDQAFKDGAFGLPWFVATNSKGETESFWGIDHIGVLCDHLGLEKPGGRGWKALL
;
A
#
# COMPACT_ATOMS: atom_id res chain seq x y z
N MET A 1 8.69 -9.36 -6.69
CA MET A 1 8.64 -9.89 -8.07
C MET A 1 9.92 -10.62 -8.44
N GLN A 2 11.09 -9.98 -8.45
CA GLN A 2 12.34 -10.66 -8.84
C GLN A 2 12.68 -11.87 -7.94
N ALA A 3 12.56 -11.72 -6.62
CA ALA A 3 12.89 -12.78 -5.66
C ALA A 3 12.03 -14.05 -5.81
N CYS A 4 10.80 -13.94 -6.32
CA CYS A 4 9.87 -15.05 -6.53
C CYS A 4 9.61 -15.37 -8.02
N GLY A 5 10.35 -14.75 -8.94
CA GLY A 5 10.14 -14.91 -10.39
C GLY A 5 8.77 -14.45 -10.92
N ASN A 6 7.98 -13.72 -10.12
CA ASN A 6 6.63 -13.34 -10.50
C ASN A 6 6.64 -12.22 -11.56
N GLN A 7 5.80 -12.36 -12.58
CA GLN A 7 5.63 -11.38 -13.66
C GLN A 7 4.50 -10.40 -13.33
N THR A 8 4.69 -9.12 -13.66
CA THR A 8 3.68 -8.10 -13.42
C THR A 8 2.39 -8.44 -14.18
N PRO A 9 1.22 -8.55 -13.52
CA PRO A 9 -0.01 -8.95 -14.19
C PRO A 9 -0.42 -8.06 -15.37
N ILE A 10 -0.09 -6.76 -15.32
CA ILE A 10 -0.45 -5.80 -16.37
C ILE A 10 0.25 -6.07 -17.72
N SER A 11 1.39 -6.77 -17.73
CA SER A 11 2.09 -7.13 -18.97
C SER A 11 1.55 -8.40 -19.63
N ILE A 12 0.59 -9.07 -19.00
CA ILE A 12 -0.02 -10.29 -19.52
C ILE A 12 -1.26 -9.93 -20.35
N LYS A 13 -1.37 -10.48 -21.56
CA LYS A 13 -2.52 -10.27 -22.46
C LYS A 13 -3.84 -10.47 -21.72
N ASN A 14 -4.81 -9.59 -21.97
CA ASN A 14 -6.14 -9.51 -21.33
C ASN A 14 -6.17 -9.17 -19.83
N LYS A 15 -5.09 -9.41 -19.05
CA LYS A 15 -5.08 -9.09 -17.62
C LYS A 15 -5.13 -7.60 -17.34
N ASN A 16 -4.53 -6.75 -18.18
CA ASN A 16 -4.63 -5.30 -18.01
C ASN A 16 -6.09 -4.82 -18.01
N GLU A 17 -6.87 -5.17 -19.04
CA GLU A 17 -8.28 -4.80 -19.14
C GLU A 17 -9.11 -5.35 -17.98
N TRP A 18 -8.85 -6.61 -17.59
CA TRP A 18 -9.49 -7.20 -16.43
C TRP A 18 -9.19 -6.42 -15.13
N ILE A 19 -7.93 -6.06 -14.86
CA ILE A 19 -7.52 -5.27 -13.67
C ILE A 19 -8.21 -3.90 -13.66
N GLN A 20 -8.32 -3.24 -14.83
CA GLN A 20 -9.01 -1.96 -14.93
C GLN A 20 -10.50 -2.07 -14.58
N ASN A 21 -11.14 -3.18 -14.95
CA ASN A 21 -12.52 -3.45 -14.57
C ASN A 21 -12.64 -3.79 -13.07
N GLU A 22 -11.74 -4.60 -12.53
CA GLU A 22 -11.75 -4.97 -11.11
C GLU A 22 -11.55 -3.77 -10.20
N ARG A 23 -10.59 -2.87 -10.50
CA ARG A 23 -10.38 -1.70 -9.64
C ARG A 23 -11.62 -0.81 -9.59
N LYS A 24 -12.34 -0.64 -10.71
CA LYS A 24 -13.59 0.14 -10.80
C LYS A 24 -14.73 -0.55 -10.02
N ARG A 25 -14.75 -1.88 -10.04
CA ARG A 25 -15.73 -2.66 -9.27
C ARG A 25 -15.46 -2.50 -7.77
N TRP A 26 -14.26 -2.85 -7.31
CA TRP A 26 -13.91 -2.81 -5.90
C TRP A 26 -14.00 -1.40 -5.30
N SER A 27 -13.61 -0.36 -6.04
CA SER A 27 -13.77 1.02 -5.59
C SER A 27 -15.24 1.39 -5.34
N LYS A 28 -16.15 0.97 -6.22
CA LYS A 28 -17.59 1.15 -6.05
C LYS A 28 -18.13 0.36 -4.85
N TYR A 29 -17.65 -0.86 -4.63
CA TYR A 29 -18.11 -1.73 -3.54
C TYR A 29 -17.66 -1.19 -2.16
N PHE A 30 -16.45 -0.66 -2.06
CA PHE A 30 -15.87 -0.13 -0.82
C PHE A 30 -16.00 1.39 -0.66
N ASN A 31 -16.64 2.08 -1.61
CA ASN A 31 -16.72 3.55 -1.65
C ASN A 31 -15.33 4.23 -1.57
N ILE A 32 -14.32 3.64 -2.21
CA ILE A 32 -12.97 4.19 -2.26
C ILE A 32 -12.87 5.13 -3.46
N PRO A 33 -12.52 6.41 -3.29
CA PRO A 33 -12.34 7.31 -4.42
C PRO A 33 -11.13 6.87 -5.24
N ILE A 34 -11.33 6.64 -6.54
CA ILE A 34 -10.26 6.46 -7.53
C ILE A 34 -10.68 7.14 -8.85
N SER A 35 -9.71 7.66 -9.59
CA SER A 35 -9.98 8.22 -10.92
C SER A 35 -10.47 7.17 -11.92
N ALA A 36 -11.27 7.60 -12.90
CA ALA A 36 -11.83 6.69 -13.91
C ALA A 36 -10.75 6.02 -14.76
N GLU A 37 -9.61 6.67 -14.97
CA GLU A 37 -8.44 6.15 -15.68
C GLU A 37 -7.26 5.96 -14.72
N PRO A 38 -6.30 5.05 -15.03
CA PRO A 38 -5.09 4.93 -14.22
C PRO A 38 -4.23 6.21 -14.30
N PRO A 39 -3.41 6.50 -13.28
CA PRO A 39 -2.51 7.65 -13.32
C PRO A 39 -1.57 7.59 -14.53
N PRO A 40 -1.27 8.73 -15.17
CA PRO A 40 -0.32 8.80 -16.27
C PRO A 40 1.03 8.17 -15.90
N GLY A 41 1.59 7.33 -16.77
CA GLY A 41 2.88 6.68 -16.55
C GLY A 41 2.85 5.50 -15.57
N PHE A 42 1.67 5.04 -15.13
CA PHE A 42 1.57 3.82 -14.32
C PHE A 42 2.04 2.56 -15.10
N PRO A 43 2.83 1.66 -14.50
CA PRO A 43 3.36 1.71 -13.13
C PRO A 43 4.60 2.61 -12.97
N ILE A 44 4.59 3.47 -11.94
CA ILE A 44 5.73 4.32 -11.56
C ILE A 44 6.68 3.60 -10.60
N LYS A 45 7.93 4.08 -10.50
CA LYS A 45 8.88 3.61 -9.48
C LYS A 45 8.57 4.25 -8.12
N THR A 46 8.16 3.45 -7.15
CA THR A 46 7.71 3.93 -5.83
C THR A 46 8.78 3.91 -4.73
N LEU A 47 10.03 3.56 -5.04
CA LEU A 47 11.08 3.34 -4.03
C LEU A 47 11.27 4.53 -3.07
N GLN A 48 11.27 5.77 -3.58
CA GLN A 48 11.42 6.95 -2.72
C GLN A 48 10.20 7.16 -1.81
N ILE A 49 8.98 6.93 -2.33
CA ILE A 49 7.75 6.97 -1.53
C ILE A 49 7.83 5.95 -0.40
N GLN A 50 8.24 4.72 -0.69
CA GLN A 50 8.35 3.65 0.31
C GLN A 50 9.42 3.96 1.38
N ARG A 51 10.55 4.57 0.99
CA ARG A 51 11.55 5.03 1.96
C ARG A 51 11.07 6.18 2.83
N VAL A 52 10.28 7.11 2.29
CA VAL A 52 9.66 8.18 3.07
C VAL A 52 8.64 7.62 4.05
N LEU A 53 7.81 6.65 3.63
CA LEU A 53 6.89 5.94 4.52
C LEU A 53 7.63 5.18 5.63
N GLU A 54 8.75 4.53 5.34
CA GLU A 54 9.59 3.88 6.36
C GLU A 54 10.30 4.92 7.27
N SER A 55 10.68 6.08 6.75
CA SER A 55 11.19 7.18 7.58
C SER A 55 10.13 7.66 8.57
N LEU A 56 8.88 7.84 8.11
CA LEU A 56 7.73 8.17 8.92
C LEU A 56 7.38 7.08 9.93
N SER A 57 7.46 5.79 9.56
CA SER A 57 7.19 4.68 10.50
C SER A 57 8.11 4.73 11.72
N LEU A 58 9.35 5.20 11.52
CA LEU A 58 10.37 5.29 12.57
C LEU A 58 10.32 6.60 13.36
N SER A 59 9.96 7.74 12.77
CA SER A 59 9.94 9.05 13.46
C SER A 59 8.54 9.51 13.90
N HIS A 60 7.51 9.18 13.13
CA HIS A 60 6.12 9.60 13.30
C HIS A 60 5.15 8.42 13.11
N PRO A 61 5.28 7.32 13.89
CA PRO A 61 4.51 6.09 13.66
C PRO A 61 2.99 6.30 13.66
N GLN A 62 2.50 7.25 14.45
CA GLN A 62 1.06 7.58 14.53
C GLN A 62 0.51 8.22 13.25
N SER A 63 1.38 8.76 12.39
CA SER A 63 1.01 9.41 11.13
C SER A 63 1.11 8.47 9.93
N LEU A 64 1.51 7.20 10.11
CA LEU A 64 1.77 6.30 8.99
C LEU A 64 0.50 5.99 8.19
N ASP A 65 -0.61 5.70 8.86
CA ASP A 65 -1.88 5.36 8.20
C ASP A 65 -2.41 6.54 7.37
N SER A 66 -2.38 7.75 7.93
CA SER A 66 -2.79 8.96 7.22
C SER A 66 -1.82 9.30 6.08
N ALA A 67 -0.53 9.05 6.26
CA ALA A 67 0.47 9.22 5.20
C ALA A 67 0.20 8.30 4.02
N ILE A 68 0.00 7.00 4.25
CA ILE A 68 -0.34 6.03 3.20
C ILE A 68 -1.59 6.50 2.46
N GLY A 69 -2.64 6.87 3.20
CA GLY A 69 -3.88 7.39 2.61
C GLY A 69 -3.64 8.61 1.70
N LEU A 70 -2.86 9.59 2.17
CA LEU A 70 -2.61 10.82 1.42
C LEU A 70 -1.74 10.58 0.17
N PHE A 71 -0.74 9.70 0.23
CA PHE A 71 0.03 9.29 -0.95
C PHE A 71 -0.86 8.59 -2.00
N TYR A 72 -1.72 7.67 -1.56
CA TYR A 72 -2.69 7.02 -2.45
C TYR A 72 -3.65 8.02 -3.06
N GLN A 73 -4.19 8.96 -2.27
CA GLN A 73 -5.12 9.98 -2.76
C GLN A 73 -4.48 10.87 -3.81
N ASN A 74 -3.28 11.39 -3.55
CA ASN A 74 -2.55 12.22 -4.50
C ASN A 74 -2.32 11.49 -5.83
N PHE A 75 -1.87 10.24 -5.78
CA PHE A 75 -1.53 9.50 -6.99
C PHE A 75 -2.77 8.98 -7.73
N TRP A 76 -3.69 8.29 -7.06
CA TRP A 76 -4.82 7.57 -7.68
C TRP A 76 -6.08 8.39 -7.89
N VAL A 77 -6.23 9.53 -7.20
CA VAL A 77 -7.41 10.40 -7.32
C VAL A 77 -7.06 11.71 -8.00
N HIS A 78 -5.96 12.35 -7.62
CA HIS A 78 -5.63 13.68 -8.11
C HIS A 78 -4.61 13.69 -9.26
N PHE A 79 -4.03 12.53 -9.60
CA PHE A 79 -2.89 12.43 -10.52
C PHE A 79 -1.73 13.38 -10.18
N ASN A 80 -1.61 13.73 -8.89
CA ASN A 80 -0.53 14.51 -8.35
C ASN A 80 0.64 13.57 -8.05
N ASP A 81 1.59 13.45 -8.98
CA ASP A 81 2.70 12.50 -8.93
C ASP A 81 3.58 12.72 -7.68
N PRO A 82 3.56 11.82 -6.68
CA PRO A 82 4.33 11.99 -5.46
C PRO A 82 5.84 11.74 -5.62
N THR A 83 6.30 11.32 -6.81
CA THR A 83 7.74 11.14 -7.06
C THR A 83 8.44 12.46 -7.39
N LYS A 84 7.68 13.51 -7.72
CA LYS A 84 8.21 14.85 -7.91
C LYS A 84 8.59 15.48 -6.56
N PRO A 85 9.78 16.08 -6.42
CA PRO A 85 10.26 16.63 -5.15
C PRO A 85 9.28 17.61 -4.48
N GLU A 86 8.70 18.52 -5.26
CA GLU A 86 7.75 19.53 -4.79
C GLU A 86 6.46 18.90 -4.22
N ASN A 87 5.96 17.84 -4.87
CA ASN A 87 4.78 17.12 -4.43
C ASN A 87 5.07 16.25 -3.20
N MET A 88 6.22 15.58 -3.18
CA MET A 88 6.69 14.82 -2.03
C MET A 88 6.75 15.71 -0.80
N LEU A 89 7.40 16.88 -0.92
CA LEU A 89 7.52 17.84 0.17
C LEU A 89 6.14 18.30 0.64
N ALA A 90 5.25 18.73 -0.27
CA ALA A 90 3.90 19.18 0.10
C ALA A 90 3.07 18.10 0.82
N ILE A 91 3.14 16.85 0.36
CA ILE A 91 2.46 15.71 0.99
C ILE A 91 3.00 15.47 2.39
N VAL A 92 4.32 15.36 2.54
CA VAL A 92 4.95 15.11 3.85
C VAL A 92 4.73 16.27 4.82
N SER A 93 4.83 17.52 4.36
CA SER A 93 4.52 18.72 5.16
C SER A 93 3.10 18.70 5.69
N THR A 94 2.14 18.21 4.91
CA THR A 94 0.74 18.04 5.35
C THR A 94 0.63 16.98 6.45
N ILE A 95 1.41 15.90 6.36
CA ILE A 95 1.42 14.78 7.31
C ILE A 95 2.04 15.19 8.66
N VAL A 96 3.18 15.90 8.63
CA VAL A 96 3.93 16.25 9.85
C VAL A 96 3.68 17.68 10.36
N GLY A 97 2.92 18.48 9.60
CA GLY A 97 2.51 19.83 9.98
C GLY A 97 3.57 20.92 9.80
N SER A 98 4.74 20.61 9.22
CA SER A 98 5.83 21.57 9.01
C SER A 98 6.70 21.16 7.82
N GLU A 99 7.10 22.14 7.00
CA GLU A 99 8.05 21.91 5.91
C GLU A 99 9.46 21.60 6.40
N GLU A 100 9.88 22.21 7.52
CA GLU A 100 11.18 21.90 8.14
C GLU A 100 11.24 20.44 8.57
N GLU A 101 10.18 19.96 9.23
CA GLU A 101 10.10 18.57 9.69
C GLU A 101 9.94 17.60 8.52
N ALA A 102 9.22 17.99 7.47
CA ALA A 102 9.11 17.20 6.25
C ALA A 102 10.45 17.00 5.56
N ASN A 103 11.28 18.05 5.48
CA ASN A 103 12.64 17.94 4.96
C ASN A 103 13.48 16.95 5.78
N LYS A 104 13.42 17.00 7.12
CA LYS A 104 14.13 16.01 7.97
C LYS A 104 13.68 14.57 7.69
N VAL A 105 12.37 14.35 7.53
CA VAL A 105 11.82 13.03 7.18
C VAL A 105 12.32 12.56 5.81
N ILE A 106 12.30 13.43 4.80
CA ILE A 106 12.73 13.13 3.43
C ILE A 106 14.24 12.87 3.39
N GLU A 107 15.06 13.68 4.05
CA GLU A 107 16.50 13.48 4.14
C GLU A 107 16.82 12.15 4.84
N ARG A 108 16.17 11.87 5.98
CA ARG A 108 16.35 10.62 6.72
C ARG A 108 15.99 9.40 5.88
N SER A 109 15.05 9.51 4.93
CA SER A 109 14.68 8.42 4.02
C SER A 109 15.85 7.87 3.19
N THR A 110 16.92 8.66 3.06
CA THR A 110 18.13 8.29 2.31
C THR A 110 19.20 7.60 3.17
N THR A 111 19.00 7.54 4.49
CA THR A 111 19.95 6.94 5.44
C THR A 111 20.04 5.42 5.29
N LYS A 112 21.14 4.83 5.77
CA LYS A 112 21.31 3.37 5.79
C LYS A 112 20.26 2.68 6.66
N GLU A 113 19.94 3.26 7.82
CA GLU A 113 18.91 2.76 8.74
C GLU A 113 17.57 2.53 8.03
N VAL A 114 17.04 3.55 7.34
CA VAL A 114 15.75 3.45 6.65
C VAL A 114 15.81 2.46 5.49
N LYS A 115 16.90 2.48 4.71
CA LYS A 115 17.08 1.54 3.57
C LYS A 115 17.11 0.10 4.04
N ASP A 116 17.86 -0.19 5.09
CA ASP A 116 18.00 -1.53 5.64
C ASP A 116 16.68 -2.00 6.27
N LYS A 117 15.97 -1.11 6.98
CA LYS A 117 14.67 -1.45 7.58
C LYS A 117 13.63 -1.78 6.52
N LEU A 118 13.52 -0.98 5.46
CA LEU A 118 12.62 -1.25 4.33
C LEU A 118 12.97 -2.57 3.63
N ALA A 119 14.27 -2.83 3.42
CA ALA A 119 14.74 -4.08 2.84
C ALA A 119 14.39 -5.28 3.73
N ALA A 120 14.66 -5.20 5.04
CA ALA A 120 14.35 -6.26 5.99
C ALA A 120 12.84 -6.56 6.08
N ASN A 121 11.99 -5.52 6.08
CA ASN A 121 10.54 -5.68 6.04
C ASN A 121 10.08 -6.37 4.74
N THR A 122 10.69 -6.02 3.60
CA THR A 122 10.41 -6.64 2.30
C THR A 122 10.87 -8.11 2.26
N ASP A 123 12.05 -8.40 2.80
CA ASP A 123 12.58 -9.76 2.90
C ASP A 123 11.73 -10.63 3.82
N GLN A 124 11.19 -10.05 4.91
CA GLN A 124 10.28 -10.75 5.80
C GLN A 124 8.99 -11.16 5.06
N ALA A 125 8.40 -10.27 4.27
CA ALA A 125 7.23 -10.62 3.45
C ALA A 125 7.52 -11.81 2.51
N PHE A 126 8.71 -11.87 1.90
CA PHE A 126 9.09 -13.03 1.09
C PHE A 126 9.29 -14.31 1.91
N LYS A 127 9.87 -14.22 3.12
CA LYS A 127 9.98 -15.37 4.04
C LYS A 127 8.62 -15.90 4.46
N ASP A 128 7.63 -15.01 4.57
CA ASP A 128 6.23 -15.36 4.86
C ASP A 128 5.48 -15.90 3.62
N GLY A 129 6.16 -16.02 2.48
CA GLY A 129 5.61 -16.62 1.25
C GLY A 129 4.98 -15.62 0.28
N ALA A 130 5.09 -14.31 0.53
CA ALA A 130 4.48 -13.31 -0.34
C ALA A 130 5.05 -13.35 -1.76
N PHE A 131 4.17 -13.47 -2.75
CA PHE A 131 4.52 -13.36 -4.17
C PHE A 131 3.93 -12.10 -4.83
N GLY A 132 3.09 -11.36 -4.12
CA GLY A 132 2.42 -10.14 -4.56
C GLY A 132 1.86 -9.36 -3.36
N LEU A 133 1.21 -8.23 -3.63
CA LEU A 133 0.63 -7.36 -2.60
C LEU A 133 -0.84 -7.02 -2.93
N PRO A 134 -1.67 -6.69 -1.91
CA PRO A 134 -1.35 -6.78 -0.48
C PRO A 134 -1.24 -8.23 0.00
N TRP A 135 -0.41 -8.46 1.01
CA TRP A 135 -0.20 -9.75 1.68
C TRP A 135 -0.36 -9.53 3.17
N PHE A 136 -1.13 -10.39 3.83
CA PHE A 136 -1.41 -10.34 5.25
C PHE A 136 -0.88 -11.60 5.90
N VAL A 137 -0.22 -11.44 7.05
CA VAL A 137 0.16 -12.55 7.95
C VAL A 137 -0.55 -12.29 9.27
N ALA A 138 -1.35 -13.25 9.71
CA ALA A 138 -2.30 -13.02 10.80
C ALA A 138 -2.27 -14.19 11.79
N THR A 139 -2.06 -13.86 13.07
CA THR A 139 -2.09 -14.82 14.17
C THR A 139 -3.36 -14.62 14.98
N ASN A 140 -4.18 -15.66 15.10
CA ASN A 140 -5.44 -15.59 15.82
C ASN A 140 -5.25 -15.74 17.35
N SER A 141 -6.34 -15.65 18.13
CA SER A 141 -6.31 -15.75 19.59
C SER A 141 -5.88 -17.12 20.14
N LYS A 142 -5.85 -18.16 19.29
CA LYS A 142 -5.36 -19.51 19.62
C LYS A 142 -3.86 -19.69 19.34
N GLY A 143 -3.20 -18.66 18.79
CA GLY A 143 -1.79 -18.72 18.39
C GLY A 143 -1.55 -19.36 17.02
N GLU A 144 -2.60 -19.56 16.21
CA GLU A 144 -2.48 -20.12 14.85
C GLU A 144 -2.20 -18.99 13.86
N THR A 145 -1.13 -19.13 13.06
CA THR A 145 -0.71 -18.14 12.07
C THR A 145 -1.04 -18.62 10.65
N GLU A 146 -1.74 -17.78 9.89
CA GLU A 146 -2.05 -18.00 8.47
C GLU A 146 -1.69 -16.77 7.63
N SER A 147 -1.67 -16.93 6.30
CA SER A 147 -1.40 -15.86 5.35
C SER A 147 -2.50 -15.72 4.30
N PHE A 148 -2.78 -14.48 3.89
CA PHE A 148 -3.87 -14.13 2.99
C PHE A 148 -3.38 -13.14 1.93
N TRP A 149 -3.74 -13.37 0.66
CA TRP A 149 -3.32 -12.52 -0.45
C TRP A 149 -4.51 -11.82 -1.09
N GLY A 150 -4.37 -10.51 -1.33
CA GLY A 150 -5.39 -9.73 -2.01
C GLY A 150 -6.48 -9.19 -1.08
N ILE A 151 -7.16 -8.14 -1.55
CA ILE A 151 -8.26 -7.52 -0.81
C ILE A 151 -9.52 -8.40 -0.77
N ASP A 152 -9.64 -9.32 -1.73
CA ASP A 152 -10.73 -10.27 -1.88
C ASP A 152 -10.72 -11.37 -0.81
N HIS A 153 -9.59 -11.55 -0.10
CA HIS A 153 -9.47 -12.51 1.01
C HIS A 153 -9.59 -11.87 2.40
N ILE A 154 -9.89 -10.57 2.48
CA ILE A 154 -10.04 -9.88 3.79
C ILE A 154 -11.21 -10.48 4.58
N GLY A 155 -12.26 -10.98 3.92
CA GLY A 155 -13.37 -11.67 4.60
C GLY A 155 -12.90 -12.92 5.35
N VAL A 156 -12.10 -13.76 4.71
CA VAL A 156 -11.53 -14.98 5.29
C VAL A 156 -10.50 -14.65 6.37
N LEU A 157 -9.69 -13.61 6.16
CA LEU A 157 -8.78 -13.07 7.18
C LEU A 157 -9.53 -12.68 8.47
N CYS A 158 -10.67 -12.00 8.35
CA CYS A 158 -11.51 -11.66 9.51
C CYS A 158 -12.04 -12.90 10.21
N ASP A 159 -12.47 -13.92 9.45
CA ASP A 159 -12.95 -15.19 10.03
C ASP A 159 -11.85 -15.92 10.80
N HIS A 160 -10.63 -15.98 10.25
CA HIS A 160 -9.45 -16.56 10.93
C HIS A 160 -9.15 -15.84 12.25
N LEU A 161 -9.20 -14.51 12.23
CA LEU A 161 -8.97 -13.67 13.41
C LEU A 161 -10.15 -13.66 14.40
N GLY A 162 -11.30 -14.24 14.06
CA GLY A 162 -12.51 -14.17 14.87
C GLY A 162 -13.08 -12.76 15.00
N LEU A 163 -12.84 -11.89 14.01
CA LEU A 163 -13.31 -10.51 13.99
C LEU A 163 -14.71 -10.41 13.38
N GLU A 164 -15.55 -9.54 13.94
CA GLU A 164 -16.82 -9.21 13.32
C GLU A 164 -16.58 -8.47 11.99
N LYS A 165 -17.08 -9.04 10.89
CA LYS A 165 -17.03 -8.40 9.58
C LYS A 165 -17.99 -7.20 9.56
N PRO A 166 -17.53 -6.00 9.17
CA PRO A 166 -18.42 -4.86 9.04
C PRO A 166 -19.57 -5.15 8.07
N GLY A 167 -20.71 -4.49 8.29
CA GLY A 167 -21.82 -4.51 7.35
C GLY A 167 -21.51 -3.78 6.04
N GLY A 168 -22.49 -3.78 5.14
CA GLY A 168 -22.44 -3.01 3.89
C GLY A 168 -22.12 -3.84 2.65
N ARG A 169 -22.22 -3.20 1.48
CA ARG A 169 -22.18 -3.89 0.19
C ARG A 169 -20.80 -4.49 -0.12
N GLY A 170 -19.71 -3.78 0.21
CA GLY A 170 -18.34 -4.24 -0.03
C GLY A 170 -18.01 -5.53 0.73
N TRP A 171 -18.26 -5.54 2.03
CA TRP A 171 -18.01 -6.71 2.89
C TRP A 171 -18.85 -7.93 2.52
N LYS A 172 -20.09 -7.73 2.06
CA LYS A 172 -20.93 -8.83 1.54
C LYS A 172 -20.37 -9.47 0.27
N ALA A 173 -19.53 -8.77 -0.49
CA ALA A 173 -18.88 -9.29 -1.69
C ALA A 173 -17.57 -10.04 -1.38
N LEU A 174 -17.12 -10.03 -0.13
CA LEU A 174 -15.95 -10.78 0.36
C LEU A 174 -16.34 -12.13 1.00
N LEU A 175 -17.60 -12.55 0.87
CA LEU A 175 -18.18 -13.76 1.45
C LEU A 175 -18.29 -14.89 0.42
#